data_AF-A0A0P0VQN6-F1
#
_entry.id   AF-A0A0P0VQN6-F1
#
_cell.length_a   1.000
_cell.length_b   1.000
_cell.length_c   1.000
_cell.angle_alpha   90.00
_cell.angle_beta   90.00
_cell.angle_gamma   90.00
#
_symmetry.space_group_name_H-M   'P 1'
#
loop_
_entity.id
_entity.type
_entity.pdbx_description
1 polymer ?
#
loop_
_entity_poly.entity_id
_entity_poly.type
_entity_poly.pdbx_seq_one_letter_code
_entity_poly.pdbx_strand_id
1 'polypeptide(L)'
;LTICTVLKVHEELLAAIKDAEEGLLHLKRSRLVKQIDEIFPNQEPTSEAPEVAVDPPDDVEPEPLEPQEFSVGSKCRFRHKDGRWYNGCVIGLEGSSDARISFLTPTSENMSVSHAT
;
A
#
# COMPACT_ATOMS: atom_id res chain seq x y z
N LEU A 1 -45.55 -1.64 30.75
CA LEU A 1 -45.06 -2.61 29.74
C LEU A 1 -44.23 -1.97 28.63
N THR A 2 -44.49 -0.73 28.22
CA THR A 2 -43.90 -0.09 27.02
C THR A 2 -42.42 0.32 27.13
N ILE A 3 -41.91 0.62 28.32
CA ILE A 3 -40.50 1.06 28.50
C ILE A 3 -39.54 -0.14 28.38
N CYS A 4 -39.89 -1.30 28.95
CA CYS A 4 -39.05 -2.49 28.89
C CYS A 4 -38.87 -3.01 27.46
N THR A 5 -39.90 -2.89 26.60
CA THR A 5 -39.80 -3.30 25.20
C THR A 5 -38.88 -2.39 24.40
N VAL A 6 -38.90 -1.08 24.66
CA VAL A 6 -37.99 -0.12 23.98
C VAL A 6 -36.54 -0.37 24.37
N LEU A 7 -36.26 -0.62 25.65
CA LEU A 7 -34.91 -0.95 26.11
C LEU A 7 -34.40 -2.25 25.49
N LYS A 8 -35.25 -3.28 25.42
CA LYS A 8 -34.90 -4.56 24.80
C LYS A 8 -34.56 -4.43 23.32
N VAL A 9 -35.39 -3.70 22.57
CA VAL A 9 -35.16 -3.43 21.14
C VAL A 9 -33.89 -2.60 20.94
N HIS A 10 -33.60 -1.64 21.83
CA HIS A 10 -32.37 -0.86 21.77
C HIS A 10 -31.12 -1.73 21.99
N GLU A 11 -31.15 -2.65 22.95
CA GLU A 11 -30.05 -3.61 23.17
C GLU A 11 -29.83 -4.51 21.94
N GLU A 12 -30.91 -5.05 21.36
CA GLU A 12 -30.85 -5.87 20.15
C GLU A 12 -30.32 -5.10 18.95
N LEU A 13 -30.73 -3.83 18.79
CA LEU A 13 -30.22 -2.95 17.74
C LEU A 13 -28.71 -2.69 17.90
N LEU A 14 -28.24 -2.43 19.12
CA LEU A 14 -26.81 -2.24 19.38
C LEU A 14 -26.00 -3.51 19.11
N ALA A 15 -26.54 -4.68 19.44
CA ALA A 15 -25.90 -5.95 19.11
C ALA A 15 -25.83 -6.16 17.59
N ALA A 16 -26.94 -5.93 16.87
CA ALA A 16 -26.98 -6.07 15.42
C ALA A 16 -26.03 -5.10 14.70
N ILE A 17 -25.87 -3.88 15.19
CA ILE A 17 -24.89 -2.91 14.65
C ILE A 17 -23.47 -3.46 14.80
N LYS A 18 -23.10 -3.93 16.00
CA LYS A 18 -21.77 -4.48 16.26
C LYS A 18 -21.47 -5.70 15.38
N ASP A 19 -22.45 -6.60 15.23
CA ASP A 19 -22.32 -7.78 14.38
C ASP A 19 -22.13 -7.38 12.90
N ALA A 20 -22.85 -6.35 12.44
CA ALA A 20 -22.68 -5.81 11.09
C ALA A 20 -21.32 -5.14 10.89
N GLU A 21 -20.82 -4.41 11.88
CA GLU A 21 -19.48 -3.79 11.85
C GLU A 21 -18.38 -4.85 11.74
N GLU A 22 -18.45 -5.90 12.55
CA GLU A 22 -17.47 -7.01 12.49
C GLU A 22 -17.59 -7.78 11.16
N GLY A 23 -18.82 -8.04 10.69
CA GLY A 23 -19.06 -8.65 9.39
C GLY A 23 -18.45 -7.83 8.24
N LEU A 24 -18.60 -6.50 8.27
CA LEU A 24 -17.99 -5.61 7.28
C LEU A 24 -16.46 -5.63 7.34
N LEU A 25 -15.88 -5.68 8.55
CA LEU A 25 -14.43 -5.78 8.75
C LEU A 25 -13.88 -7.07 8.12
N HIS A 26 -14.55 -8.20 8.37
CA HIS A 26 -14.19 -9.48 7.75
C HIS A 26 -14.27 -9.43 6.23
N LEU A 27 -15.35 -8.88 5.66
CA LEU A 27 -15.50 -8.76 4.22
C LEU A 27 -14.41 -7.89 3.58
N LYS A 28 -14.04 -6.77 4.22
CA LYS A 28 -12.94 -5.92 3.76
C LYS A 28 -11.61 -6.68 3.77
N ARG A 29 -11.31 -7.44 4.82
CA ARG A 29 -10.11 -8.29 4.90
C ARG A 29 -10.11 -9.34 3.79
N SER A 30 -11.20 -10.09 3.62
CA SER A 30 -11.32 -11.11 2.58
C SER A 30 -11.16 -10.53 1.18
N ARG A 31 -11.68 -9.33 0.93
CA ARG A 31 -11.49 -8.64 -0.35
C ARG A 31 -10.02 -8.26 -0.58
N LEU A 32 -9.36 -7.71 0.43
CA LEU A 32 -7.94 -7.34 0.32
C LEU A 32 -7.05 -8.56 0.04
N VAL A 33 -7.30 -9.69 0.73
CA VAL A 33 -6.56 -10.94 0.49
C VAL A 33 -6.73 -11.38 -0.98
N LYS A 34 -7.97 -11.40 -1.49
CA LYS A 34 -8.22 -11.73 -2.91
C LYS A 34 -7.52 -10.78 -3.88
N GLN A 35 -7.53 -9.47 -3.60
CA GLN A 35 -6.84 -8.49 -4.43
C GLN A 35 -5.31 -8.70 -4.42
N ILE A 36 -4.74 -9.12 -3.30
CA ILE A 36 -3.31 -9.49 -3.22
C ILE A 36 -3.05 -10.71 -4.09
N ASP A 37 -3.88 -11.76 -3.99
CA ASP A 37 -3.75 -12.98 -4.80
C ASP A 37 -3.87 -12.69 -6.31
N GLU A 38 -4.71 -11.73 -6.70
CA GLU A 38 -4.86 -11.28 -8.10
C GLU A 38 -3.64 -10.50 -8.62
N ILE A 39 -3.00 -9.69 -7.76
CA ILE A 39 -1.82 -8.87 -8.13
C ILE A 39 -0.54 -9.72 -8.12
N PHE A 40 -0.46 -10.70 -7.21
CA PHE A 40 0.65 -11.62 -7.07
C PHE A 40 0.15 -13.06 -7.27
N PRO A 41 -0.27 -13.43 -8.50
CA PRO A 41 -0.62 -14.81 -8.78
C PRO A 41 0.61 -15.66 -8.45
N ASN A 42 0.44 -16.60 -7.50
CA ASN A 42 1.46 -17.49 -6.96
C ASN A 42 2.60 -17.72 -7.97
N GLN A 43 3.73 -17.03 -7.76
CA GLN A 43 4.97 -17.46 -8.36
C GLN A 43 5.31 -18.76 -7.64
N GLU A 44 4.96 -19.89 -8.24
CA GLU A 44 5.62 -21.14 -7.90
C GLU A 44 7.13 -20.88 -8.00
N PRO A 45 7.93 -21.31 -7.01
CA PRO A 45 9.38 -21.23 -7.11
C PRO A 45 9.81 -22.18 -8.23
N THR A 46 9.81 -21.69 -9.47
CA THR A 46 10.53 -22.33 -10.57
C THR A 46 12.00 -22.15 -10.25
N SER A 47 12.52 -23.16 -9.55
CA SER A 47 13.94 -23.47 -9.47
C SER A 47 14.51 -23.51 -10.88
N GLU A 48 15.29 -22.50 -11.24
CA GLU A 48 16.42 -22.60 -12.17
C GLU A 48 17.15 -21.25 -12.19
N ALA A 49 18.07 -21.06 -11.23
CA ALA A 49 19.12 -20.06 -11.37
C ALA A 49 20.32 -20.74 -12.03
N PRO A 50 20.79 -20.28 -13.21
CA PRO A 50 22.11 -20.66 -13.70
C PRO A 50 23.15 -20.07 -12.76
N GLU A 51 23.98 -20.94 -12.21
CA GLU A 51 25.16 -20.62 -11.42
C GLU A 51 26.15 -19.83 -12.30
N VAL A 52 26.05 -18.49 -12.29
CA VAL A 52 27.06 -17.62 -12.90
C VAL A 52 28.07 -17.28 -11.81
N ALA A 53 29.23 -17.95 -11.90
CA ALA A 53 30.40 -17.67 -11.09
C ALA A 53 30.76 -16.19 -11.18
N VAL A 54 30.73 -15.50 -10.04
CA VAL A 54 31.16 -14.11 -9.91
C VAL A 54 32.67 -14.11 -9.68
N ASP A 55 33.43 -13.71 -10.70
CA ASP A 55 34.83 -13.29 -10.55
C ASP A 55 34.88 -11.88 -9.88
N PRO A 56 36.01 -11.50 -9.24
CA PRO A 56 36.07 -10.38 -8.31
C PRO A 56 35.88 -8.99 -8.95
N PRO A 57 35.47 -7.98 -8.16
CA PRO A 57 34.95 -6.72 -8.67
C PRO A 57 36.08 -5.81 -9.16
N ASP A 58 36.16 -5.62 -10.48
CA ASP A 58 36.82 -4.45 -11.03
C ASP A 58 35.92 -3.22 -10.87
N ASP A 59 36.58 -2.11 -10.57
CA ASP A 59 36.10 -0.76 -10.31
C ASP A 59 35.14 -0.26 -11.41
N VAL A 60 33.83 -0.45 -11.25
CA VAL A 60 32.81 0.06 -12.19
C VAL A 60 32.37 1.45 -11.74
N GLU A 61 32.87 2.46 -12.47
CA GLU A 61 32.36 3.82 -12.49
C GLU A 61 30.82 3.80 -12.68
N PRO A 62 30.03 4.49 -11.83
CA PRO A 62 28.57 4.43 -11.93
C PRO A 62 28.09 5.02 -13.26
N GLU A 63 27.53 4.17 -14.10
CA GLU A 63 26.91 4.57 -15.37
C GLU A 63 25.80 5.62 -15.11
N PRO A 64 25.74 6.72 -15.88
CA PRO A 64 24.73 7.76 -15.66
C PRO A 64 23.32 7.19 -15.82
N LEU A 65 22.57 7.13 -14.72
CA LEU A 65 21.17 6.72 -14.74
C LEU A 65 20.39 7.74 -15.58
N GLU A 66 19.85 7.31 -16.71
CA GLU A 66 18.96 8.14 -17.52
C GLU A 66 17.87 8.76 -16.65
N PRO A 67 17.44 10.01 -16.90
CA PRO A 67 16.37 10.63 -16.14
C PRO A 67 15.11 9.79 -16.28
N GLN A 68 14.77 9.04 -15.24
CA GLN A 68 13.58 8.22 -15.21
C GLN A 68 12.37 9.15 -15.22
N GLU A 69 11.68 9.22 -16.35
CA GLU A 69 10.46 10.01 -16.49
C GLU A 69 9.35 9.36 -15.67
N PHE A 70 8.97 9.99 -14.55
CA PHE A 70 7.84 9.54 -13.75
C PHE A 70 6.53 10.08 -14.32
N SER A 71 5.55 9.19 -14.51
CA SER A 71 4.20 9.56 -14.93
C SER A 71 3.21 9.29 -13.79
N VAL A 72 2.00 9.87 -13.89
CA VAL A 72 0.93 9.58 -12.94
C VAL A 72 0.60 8.08 -13.01
N GLY A 73 0.68 7.39 -11.88
CA GLY A 73 0.54 5.94 -11.76
C GLY A 73 1.86 5.19 -11.60
N SER A 74 3.02 5.83 -11.85
CA SER A 74 4.33 5.21 -11.64
C SER A 74 4.56 4.91 -10.16
N LYS A 75 5.03 3.68 -9.86
CA LYS A 75 5.52 3.32 -8.53
C LYS A 75 6.92 3.89 -8.34
N CYS A 76 7.21 4.43 -7.17
CA CYS A 76 8.49 5.02 -6.83
C CYS A 76 8.83 4.84 -5.35
N ARG A 77 10.08 5.16 -4.97
CA ARG A 77 10.47 5.37 -3.58
C ARG A 77 10.63 6.86 -3.34
N PHE A 78 10.06 7.35 -2.24
CA PHE A 78 10.19 8.76 -1.85
C PHE A 78 10.62 8.87 -0.39
N ARG A 79 11.32 9.96 -0.08
CA ARG A 79 11.77 10.28 1.27
C ARG A 79 10.70 11.15 1.94
N HIS A 80 10.13 10.67 3.04
CA HIS A 80 9.14 11.42 3.79
C HIS A 80 9.82 12.39 4.78
N LYS A 81 9.03 13.29 5.39
CA LYS A 81 9.51 14.35 6.31
C LYS A 81 10.20 13.81 7.57
N ASP A 82 9.91 12.58 7.94
CA ASP A 82 10.58 11.85 9.03
C ASP A 82 11.97 11.32 8.65
N GLY A 83 12.40 11.53 7.41
CA GLY A 83 13.68 11.09 6.85
C GLY A 83 13.70 9.63 6.41
N ARG A 84 12.61 8.88 6.55
CA ARG A 84 12.51 7.47 6.14
C ARG A 84 12.07 7.38 4.69
N TRP A 85 12.46 6.27 4.05
CA TRP A 85 12.06 5.95 2.69
C TRP A 85 10.79 5.10 2.70
N TYR A 86 9.85 5.45 1.82
CA TYR A 86 8.60 4.74 1.66
C TYR A 86 8.36 4.39 0.19
N ASN A 87 7.62 3.31 -0.02
CA ASN A 87 7.11 2.95 -1.35
C ASN A 87 5.85 3.77 -1.62
N GLY A 88 5.79 4.40 -2.79
CA GLY A 88 4.70 5.27 -3.17
C GLY A 88 4.28 5.12 -4.63
N CYS A 89 3.18 5.80 -4.97
CA CYS A 89 2.66 5.91 -6.33
C CYS A 89 2.40 7.38 -6.64
N VAL A 90 2.90 7.85 -7.78
CA VAL A 90 2.69 9.22 -8.27
C VAL A 90 1.22 9.41 -8.61
N ILE A 91 0.54 10.33 -7.93
CA ILE A 91 -0.89 10.64 -8.16
C ILE A 91 -1.10 11.99 -8.85
N GLY A 92 -0.05 12.79 -8.99
CA GLY A 92 -0.08 14.07 -9.69
C GLY A 92 1.32 14.64 -9.84
N LEU A 93 1.51 15.45 -10.87
CA LEU A 93 2.72 16.24 -11.08
C LEU A 93 2.35 17.71 -10.87
N GLU A 94 3.08 18.39 -10.00
CA GLU A 94 2.92 19.82 -9.70
C GLU A 94 4.18 20.56 -10.18
N GLY A 95 4.14 21.10 -11.40
CA GLY A 95 5.29 21.78 -12.00
C GLY A 95 6.31 20.82 -12.63
N SER A 96 7.55 21.29 -12.81
CA SER A 96 8.59 20.53 -13.54
C SER A 96 9.35 19.51 -12.69
N SER A 97 9.33 19.64 -11.37
CA SER A 97 10.08 18.75 -10.46
C SER A 97 9.26 18.21 -9.29
N ASP A 98 8.13 18.84 -8.91
CA ASP A 98 7.37 18.35 -7.76
C ASP A 98 6.31 17.33 -8.21
N ALA A 99 6.18 16.26 -7.42
CA ALA A 99 5.19 15.22 -7.59
C ALA A 99 4.41 15.00 -6.29
N ARG A 100 3.11 14.79 -6.44
CA ARG A 100 2.24 14.28 -5.37
C ARG A 100 2.29 12.77 -5.38
N ILE A 101 2.63 12.20 -4.23
CA ILE A 101 2.85 10.77 -4.05
C ILE A 101 1.94 10.24 -2.94
N SER A 102 1.26 9.14 -3.22
CA SER A 102 0.52 8.36 -2.22
C SER A 102 1.41 7.26 -1.64
N PHE A 103 1.27 6.94 -0.36
CA PHE A 103 1.92 5.77 0.23
C PHE A 103 1.26 4.48 -0.29
N LEU A 104 2.06 3.49 -0.68
CA LEU A 104 1.54 2.17 -1.08
C LEU A 104 1.11 1.32 0.12
N THR A 105 1.74 1.53 1.28
CA THR A 105 1.46 0.79 2.52
C THR A 105 1.38 1.74 3.72
N PRO A 106 0.33 2.59 3.80
CA PRO A 106 0.16 3.49 4.94
C PRO A 106 -0.18 2.69 6.20
N THR A 107 0.59 2.88 7.27
CA THR A 107 0.39 2.21 8.57
C THR A 107 -0.29 3.09 9.61
N SER A 108 -0.51 4.37 9.30
CA SER A 108 -1.10 5.35 10.21
C SER A 108 -1.73 6.52 9.45
N GLU A 109 -2.67 7.22 10.09
CA GLU A 109 -3.46 8.31 9.46
C GLU A 109 -2.60 9.49 8.98
N ASN A 110 -1.46 9.73 9.62
CA ASN A 110 -0.48 10.72 9.19
C ASN A 110 0.29 10.36 7.90
N MET A 111 0.12 9.14 7.37
CA MET A 111 0.69 8.71 6.09
C MET A 111 -0.26 8.98 4.92
N SER A 112 -0.70 10.24 4.82
CA SER A 112 -1.52 10.75 3.71
C SER A 112 -0.67 11.09 2.47
N VAL A 113 -1.19 11.86 1.52
CA VAL A 113 -0.40 12.32 0.36
C VAL A 113 0.85 13.08 0.80
N SER A 114 1.99 12.75 0.20
CA SER A 114 3.29 13.43 0.37
C SER A 114 3.69 14.14 -0.92
N HIS A 115 4.50 15.19 -0.79
CA HIS A 115 5.13 15.86 -1.92
C HIS A 115 6.59 15.41 -1.97
N ALA A 116 7.08 15.08 -3.17
CA ALA A 116 8.49 14.84 -3.41
C ALA A 116 8.96 15.76 -4.54
N THR A 117 10.22 16.17 -4.45
CA THR A 117 10.95 16.97 -5.42
C THR A 117 12.03 16.10 -6.07
#